data_AF-A0A953DYK7-F1
#
_entry.id   AF-A0A953DYK7-F1
#
_cell.length_a   1.000
_cell.length_b   1.000
_cell.length_c   1.000
_cell.angle_alpha   90.00
_cell.angle_beta   90.00
_cell.angle_gamma   90.00
#
_symmetry.space_group_name_H-M   'P 1'
#
loop_
_entity.id
_entity.type
_entity.pdbx_description
1 polymer ?
#
loop_
_entity_poly.entity_id
_entity_poly.type
_entity_poly.pdbx_seq_one_letter_code
_entity_poly.pdbx_strand_id
1 'polypeptide(L)' 'LYDYQLLDSMRTVQLILAIEEEFGIKISPAEFDRESWATPRKIIADLERRLQT' A
#
# COMPACT_ATOMS: atom_id res chain seq x y z
N LEU A 1 2.59 -10.99 -3.50
CA LEU A 1 1.86 -10.15 -4.48
C LEU A 1 2.71 -9.86 -5.72
N TYR A 2 3.97 -9.46 -5.55
CA TYR A 2 4.94 -9.28 -6.65
C TYR A 2 5.32 -10.58 -7.35
N ASP A 3 5.53 -11.67 -6.61
CA ASP A 3 5.88 -12.99 -7.19
C ASP A 3 4.81 -13.54 -8.13
N TYR A 4 3.55 -13.19 -7.87
CA TYR A 4 2.39 -13.54 -8.70
C TYR A 4 2.07 -12.48 -9.76
N GLN A 5 2.92 -11.46 -9.93
CA GLN A 5 2.74 -10.34 -10.85
C GLN A 5 1.41 -9.58 -10.70
N LEU A 6 0.82 -9.64 -9.51
CA LEU A 6 -0.38 -8.85 -9.19
C LEU A 6 -0.02 -7.38 -8.99
N LEU A 7 1.10 -7.13 -8.31
CA LEU A 7 1.67 -5.80 -8.16
C LEU A 7 3.01 -5.70 -8.91
N ASP A 8 3.20 -4.56 -9.55
CA ASP A 8 4.46 -4.06 -10.09
C ASP A 8 4.64 -2.60 -9.61
N SER A 9 5.69 -1.91 -10.03
CA SER A 9 5.94 -0.53 -9.58
C SER A 9 4.78 0.42 -9.91
N MET A 10 4.15 0.31 -11.08
CA MET A 10 3.05 1.19 -11.49
C MET A 10 1.76 0.87 -10.76
N ARG A 11 1.42 -0.42 -10.63
CA ARG A 11 0.22 -0.86 -9.88
C ARG A 11 0.33 -0.56 -8.40
N THR A 12 1.54 -0.54 -7.85
CA THR A 12 1.77 -0.12 -6.46
C THR A 12 1.45 1.36 -6.28
N VAL A 13 1.92 2.22 -7.20
CA VAL A 13 1.60 3.66 -7.17
C VAL A 13 0.09 3.89 -7.34
N GLN A 14 -0.56 3.17 -8.25
CA GLN A 14 -2.01 3.24 -8.43
C GLN A 14 -2.78 2.82 -7.18
N LEU A 15 -2.36 1.74 -6.52
CA LEU A 15 -2.96 1.28 -5.27
C LEU A 15 -2.80 2.31 -4.16
N ILE A 16 -1.61 2.92 -4.03
CA ILE A 16 -1.36 4.00 -3.08
C ILE A 16 -2.34 5.15 -3.33
N LEU A 17 -2.41 5.67 -4.56
CA LEU A 17 -3.30 6.78 -4.91
C LEU A 17 -4.78 6.47 -4.61
N ALA A 18 -5.24 5.26 -4.94
CA ALA A 18 -6.62 4.84 -4.64
C ALA A 18 -6.91 4.79 -3.13
N ILE A 19 -5.94 4.35 -2.33
CA ILE A 19 -6.04 4.37 -0.88
C ILE A 19 -6.07 5.80 -0.35
N GLU A 20 -5.25 6.71 -0.89
CA GLU A 20 -5.24 8.12 -0.48
C GLU A 20 -6.59 8.80 -0.77
N GLU A 21 -7.19 8.50 -1.93
CA GLU A 21 -8.50 9.04 -2.33
C GLU A 21 -9.64 8.50 -1.45
N GLU A 22 -9.67 7.19 -1.19
CA GLU A 22 -10.77 6.53 -0.46
C GLU A 22 -10.71 6.80 1.05
N PHE A 23 -9.51 6.80 1.64
CA PHE A 23 -9.33 6.87 3.09
C PHE A 23 -8.79 8.22 3.58
N GLY A 24 -8.41 9.14 2.67
CA GLY A 24 -7.89 10.46 3.03
C GLY A 24 -6.51 10.45 3.70
N ILE A 25 -5.82 9.32 3.69
CA ILE A 25 -4.47 9.17 4.25
C ILE A 25 -3.41 9.51 3.20
N LYS A 26 -2.26 10.04 3.61
CA LYS A 26 -1.12 10.27 2.70
C LYS A 26 -0.06 9.20 2.90
N ILE A 27 0.36 8.56 1.81
CA ILE A 27 1.38 7.53 1.80
C ILE A 27 2.45 7.94 0.80
N SER A 28 3.63 8.32 1.31
CA SER A 28 4.76 8.66 0.45
C SER A 28 5.29 7.41 -0.26
N PRO A 29 5.42 7.41 -1.60
CA PRO A 29 6.06 6.32 -2.32
C PRO A 29 7.52 6.08 -1.92
N ALA A 30 8.18 7.08 -1.31
CA ALA A 30 9.55 6.95 -0.82
C ALA A 30 9.64 6.11 0.47
N GLU A 31 8.55 6.01 1.22
CA GLU A 31 8.44 5.18 2.43
C GLU A 31 7.98 3.75 2.11
N PHE A 32 7.78 3.45 0.83
CA PHE A 32 7.26 2.17 0.38
C PHE A 32 8.26 1.03 0.63
N ASP A 33 7.78 0.00 1.33
CA ASP A 33 8.51 -1.25 1.53
C ASP A 33 7.70 -2.45 1.00
N ARG A 34 8.33 -3.23 0.10
CA ARG A 34 7.73 -4.42 -0.50
C ARG A 34 7.43 -5.51 0.53
N GLU A 35 8.23 -5.64 1.58
CA GLU A 35 7.99 -6.67 2.59
C GLU A 35 6.76 -6.35 3.45
N SER A 36 6.58 -5.07 3.77
CA SER A 36 5.40 -4.53 4.45
C SER A 36 4.12 -4.69 3.61
N TRP A 37 4.22 -4.67 2.29
CA TRP A 37 3.08 -4.82 1.37
C TRP A 37 3.08 -6.16 0.60
N ALA A 38 3.73 -7.20 1.15
CA ALA A 38 3.91 -8.47 0.45
C ALA A 38 2.61 -9.28 0.25
N THR A 39 1.60 -9.07 1.10
CA THR A 39 0.30 -9.76 1.08
C THR A 39 -0.85 -8.80 1.39
N PRO A 40 -2.10 -9.09 0.96
CA PRO A 40 -3.24 -8.24 1.27
C PRO A 40 -3.44 -7.99 2.76
N ARG A 41 -3.23 -9.01 3.61
CA ARG A 41 -3.35 -8.88 5.07
C ARG A 41 -2.34 -7.89 5.65
N LYS A 42 -1.10 -7.91 5.17
CA LYS A 42 -0.07 -6.97 5.65
C LYS A 42 -0.37 -5.53 5.22
N ILE A 43 -0.89 -5.34 4.00
CA ILE A 43 -1.35 -4.03 3.52
C ILE A 43 -2.42 -3.48 4.47
N ILE A 44 -3.48 -4.26 4.75
CA ILE A 44 -4.55 -3.84 5.66
C ILE A 44 -4.00 -3.44 7.03
N ALA A 45 -3.12 -4.25 7.62
CA ALA A 45 -2.51 -3.94 8.91
C ALA A 45 -1.65 -2.65 8.88
N ASP A 46 -1.00 -2.34 7.75
CA ASP A 46 -0.28 -1.07 7.58
C ASP A 46 -1.26 0.12 7.55
N LEU A 47 -2.36 -0.02 6.81
CA LEU A 47 -3.39 1.02 6.70
C LEU A 47 -4.09 1.28 8.04
N GLU A 48 -4.44 0.22 8.79
CA GLU A 48 -5.04 0.35 10.12
C GLU A 48 -4.14 1.14 11.07
N ARG A 49 -2.82 0.89 11.06
CA ARG A 49 -1.86 1.66 11.87
C ARG A 49 -1.83 3.13 11.48
N ARG A 50 -1.85 3.44 10.19
CA ARG A 50 -1.85 4.83 9.69
C ARG A 50 -3.15 5.56 10.01
N LEU A 51 -4.29 4.89 9.97
CA LEU A 51 -5.61 5.46 10.28
C LEU A 51 -5.83 5.74 11.77
N GLN A 52 -5.10 5.05 12.64
CA GLN A 52 -5.16 5.27 14.10
C GLN A 52 -4.29 6.44 14.58
N THR A 53 -3.55 7.09 13.68
CA THR A 53 -2.64 8.22 13.99
C THR A 53 -3.28 9.54 13.56
#